data_AF-A0A4S8MNG0-F1
#
_entry.id   AF-A0A4S8MNG0-F1
#
_cell.length_a   1.000
_cell.length_b   1.000
_cell.length_c   1.000
_cell.angle_alpha   90.00
_cell.angle_beta   90.00
_cell.angle_gamma   90.00
#
_symmetry.space_group_name_H-M   'P 1'
#
loop_
_entity.id
_entity.type
_entity.pdbx_description
1 polymer ?
#
loop_
_entity_poly.entity_id
_entity_poly.type
_entity_poly.pdbx_seq_one_letter_code
_entity_poly.pdbx_strand_id
1 'polypeptide(L)'
;MSSTMTCLAFLLSLSLLALAFSNTSPFIAWSPYSSDVLGCLPLAITDTHSVQLLEKLLLSDDACKHDAIVLVDQPGLHASDLRNLPSNSHIAQSLSSAPSSHQFAYVPLTLPTTSTDSSLSVVARTASEKCGFQFVTTMPGQGGASFSNEKSIIFVTLPELEPGIERKGKVAEHGEYHPENLDIVF
;
A
#
# COMPACT_ATOMS: atom_id res chain seq x y z
N MET A 1 -24.25 45.65 -2.61
CA MET A 1 -24.63 44.25 -2.34
C MET A 1 -24.07 43.35 -3.43
N SER A 2 -22.81 42.90 -3.34
CA SER A 2 -22.24 41.96 -4.33
C SER A 2 -21.01 41.16 -3.85
N SER A 3 -20.60 41.28 -2.58
CA SER A 3 -19.44 40.52 -2.05
C SER A 3 -19.82 39.27 -1.25
N THR A 4 -21.08 39.11 -0.82
CA THR A 4 -21.51 37.96 0.00
C THR A 4 -21.87 36.72 -0.82
N MET A 5 -22.30 36.88 -2.09
CA MET A 5 -22.65 35.74 -2.95
C MET A 5 -21.44 35.02 -3.56
N THR A 6 -20.33 35.72 -3.76
CA THR A 6 -19.08 35.14 -4.31
C THR A 6 -18.36 34.26 -3.28
N CYS A 7 -18.47 34.57 -2.00
CA CYS A 7 -17.82 33.83 -0.92
C CYS A 7 -18.48 32.45 -0.68
N LEU A 8 -19.81 32.38 -0.83
CA LEU A 8 -20.59 31.15 -0.64
C LEU A 8 -20.36 30.12 -1.77
N ALA A 9 -20.17 30.58 -3.00
CA ALA A 9 -19.85 29.72 -4.13
C ALA A 9 -18.44 29.10 -4.04
N PHE A 10 -17.47 29.83 -3.46
CA PHE A 10 -16.11 29.31 -3.28
C PHE A 10 -16.08 28.20 -2.22
N LEU A 11 -16.75 28.38 -1.09
CA LEU A 11 -16.83 27.37 -0.02
C LEU A 11 -17.52 26.07 -0.48
N LEU A 12 -18.57 26.16 -1.31
CA LEU A 12 -19.21 25.00 -1.92
C LEU A 12 -18.31 24.25 -2.91
N SER A 13 -17.39 24.93 -3.60
CA SER A 13 -16.46 24.26 -4.50
C SER A 13 -15.36 23.47 -3.76
N LEU A 14 -14.86 23.98 -2.61
CA LEU A 14 -13.84 23.28 -1.82
C LEU A 14 -14.37 22.01 -1.12
N SER A 15 -15.65 21.96 -0.77
CA SER A 15 -16.25 20.78 -0.13
C SER A 15 -16.42 19.60 -1.09
N LEU A 16 -16.63 19.84 -2.39
CA LEU A 16 -16.67 18.77 -3.39
C LEU A 16 -15.30 18.12 -3.61
N LEU A 17 -14.21 18.89 -3.51
CA LEU A 17 -12.85 18.36 -3.62
C LEU A 17 -12.49 17.46 -2.44
N ALA A 18 -12.95 17.76 -1.22
CA ALA A 18 -12.67 16.93 -0.04
C ALA A 18 -13.35 15.53 -0.11
N LEU A 19 -14.55 15.46 -0.70
CA LEU A 19 -15.30 14.20 -0.85
C LEU A 19 -14.67 13.26 -1.90
N ALA A 20 -14.01 13.79 -2.92
CA ALA A 20 -13.39 13.00 -3.98
C ALA A 20 -12.22 12.11 -3.50
N PHE A 21 -11.59 12.47 -2.37
CA PHE A 21 -10.45 11.71 -1.81
C PHE A 21 -10.82 10.85 -0.60
N SER A 22 -12.04 10.96 -0.08
CA SER A 22 -12.47 10.26 1.15
C SER A 22 -12.45 8.73 1.03
N ASN A 23 -12.50 8.19 -0.19
CA ASN A 23 -12.51 6.75 -0.48
C ASN A 23 -11.23 6.32 -1.21
N THR A 24 -10.10 6.94 -0.89
CA THR A 24 -8.80 6.60 -1.48
C THR A 24 -7.77 6.28 -0.39
N SER A 25 -6.86 5.37 -0.70
CA SER A 25 -5.71 5.02 0.13
C SER A 25 -4.45 5.14 -0.72
N PRO A 26 -3.32 5.57 -0.14
CA PRO A 26 -2.06 5.48 -0.86
C PRO A 26 -1.69 4.02 -1.15
N PHE A 27 -1.08 3.81 -2.30
CA PHE A 27 -0.43 2.55 -2.68
C PHE A 27 1.03 2.85 -2.97
N ILE A 28 1.93 2.12 -2.34
CA ILE A 28 3.36 2.19 -2.62
C ILE A 28 3.82 0.80 -3.05
N ALA A 29 4.86 0.75 -3.87
CA ALA A 29 5.50 -0.49 -4.25
C ALA A 29 6.98 -0.22 -4.49
N TRP A 30 7.86 -1.05 -3.98
CA TRP A 30 9.29 -0.95 -4.29
C TRP A 30 9.97 -2.31 -4.33
N SER A 31 11.08 -2.36 -5.06
CA SER A 31 11.98 -3.50 -5.14
C SER A 31 13.43 -3.03 -5.01
N PRO A 32 14.27 -3.73 -4.24
CA PRO A 32 15.72 -3.47 -4.22
C PRO A 32 16.41 -3.90 -5.53
N TYR A 33 15.69 -4.58 -6.42
CA TYR A 33 16.15 -5.01 -7.74
C TYR A 33 15.32 -4.35 -8.85
N SER A 34 15.80 -4.41 -10.08
CA SER A 34 14.99 -4.01 -11.25
C SER A 34 13.81 -4.98 -11.37
N SER A 35 12.59 -4.45 -11.39
CA SER A 35 11.37 -5.26 -11.49
C SER A 35 10.56 -4.87 -12.71
N ASP A 36 10.41 -5.80 -13.66
CA ASP A 36 9.56 -5.62 -14.84
C ASP A 36 8.09 -5.42 -14.45
N VAL A 37 7.65 -6.11 -13.38
CA VAL A 37 6.31 -5.99 -12.79
C VAL A 37 6.03 -4.54 -12.40
N LEU A 38 6.96 -3.90 -11.68
CA LEU A 38 6.81 -2.51 -11.25
C LEU A 38 7.00 -1.54 -12.43
N GLY A 39 7.92 -1.81 -13.35
CA GLY A 39 8.16 -0.97 -14.53
C GLY A 39 6.97 -0.87 -15.49
N CYS A 40 6.04 -1.84 -15.45
CA CYS A 40 4.83 -1.83 -16.27
C CYS A 40 3.65 -1.07 -15.62
N LEU A 41 3.85 -0.50 -14.44
CA LEU A 41 2.82 0.31 -13.78
C LEU A 41 2.62 1.65 -14.51
N PRO A 42 1.36 2.12 -14.63
CA PRO A 42 1.11 3.43 -15.20
C PRO A 42 1.69 4.53 -14.30
N LEU A 43 2.02 5.68 -14.89
CA LEU A 43 2.49 6.84 -14.13
C LEU A 43 1.39 7.47 -13.25
N ALA A 44 0.12 7.25 -13.61
CA ALA A 44 -1.04 7.73 -12.86
C ALA A 44 -2.18 6.72 -12.94
N ILE A 45 -2.91 6.56 -11.83
CA ILE A 45 -4.11 5.75 -11.75
C ILE A 45 -5.31 6.68 -11.89
N THR A 46 -6.12 6.48 -12.93
CA THR A 46 -7.35 7.26 -13.15
C THR A 46 -8.60 6.50 -12.74
N ASP A 47 -8.65 5.17 -12.97
CA ASP A 47 -9.89 4.38 -12.85
C ASP A 47 -9.69 2.98 -12.24
N THR A 48 -8.49 2.68 -11.74
CA THR A 48 -8.16 1.35 -11.18
C THR A 48 -8.28 1.34 -9.67
N HIS A 49 -9.01 0.37 -9.11
CA HIS A 49 -9.12 0.18 -7.67
C HIS A 49 -7.91 -0.55 -7.08
N SER A 50 -7.68 -0.41 -5.77
CA SER A 50 -6.54 -1.01 -5.07
C SER A 50 -6.43 -2.53 -5.27
N VAL A 51 -7.56 -3.24 -5.22
CA VAL A 51 -7.62 -4.70 -5.46
C VAL A 51 -7.22 -5.04 -6.89
N GLN A 52 -7.75 -4.32 -7.88
CA GLN A 52 -7.43 -4.57 -9.30
C GLN A 52 -5.97 -4.27 -9.62
N LEU A 53 -5.40 -3.22 -8.99
CA LEU A 53 -4.00 -2.90 -9.10
C LEU A 53 -3.14 -4.04 -8.54
N LEU A 54 -3.54 -4.55 -7.36
CA LEU A 54 -2.85 -5.66 -6.74
C LEU A 54 -2.96 -6.97 -7.54
N GLU A 55 -4.16 -7.27 -8.08
CA GLU A 55 -4.38 -8.40 -8.98
C GLU A 55 -3.47 -8.32 -10.20
N LYS A 56 -3.40 -7.15 -10.84
CA LYS A 56 -2.53 -6.94 -12.01
C LYS A 56 -1.06 -7.21 -11.69
N LEU A 57 -0.62 -6.81 -10.50
CA LEU A 57 0.76 -6.96 -10.06
C LEU A 57 1.08 -8.41 -9.67
N LEU A 58 0.28 -8.98 -8.76
CA LEU A 58 0.56 -10.28 -8.17
C LEU A 58 0.20 -11.47 -9.09
N LEU A 59 -0.77 -11.29 -9.98
CA LEU A 59 -1.16 -12.33 -10.94
C LEU A 59 -0.41 -12.22 -12.26
N SER A 60 0.55 -11.29 -12.39
CA SER A 60 1.54 -11.31 -13.49
C SER A 60 2.43 -12.55 -13.39
N ASP A 61 2.92 -13.07 -14.52
CA ASP A 61 3.92 -14.15 -14.52
C ASP A 61 5.27 -13.68 -13.98
N ASP A 62 5.55 -12.39 -14.13
CA ASP A 62 6.77 -11.77 -13.62
C ASP A 62 6.79 -11.71 -12.09
N ALA A 63 5.63 -11.74 -11.42
CA ALA A 63 5.55 -11.80 -9.96
C ALA A 63 6.21 -13.09 -9.42
N CYS A 64 6.04 -14.21 -10.13
CA CYS A 64 6.60 -15.50 -9.72
C CYS A 64 8.14 -15.59 -9.86
N LYS A 65 8.78 -14.58 -10.49
CA LYS A 65 10.24 -14.51 -10.59
C LYS A 65 10.90 -14.08 -9.28
N HIS A 66 10.15 -13.38 -8.42
CA HIS A 66 10.61 -12.94 -7.11
C HIS A 66 10.72 -14.12 -6.13
N ASP A 67 11.61 -14.02 -5.15
CA ASP A 67 11.76 -15.01 -4.08
C ASP A 67 10.87 -14.64 -2.89
N ALA A 68 10.68 -13.35 -2.62
CA ALA A 68 9.74 -12.91 -1.58
C ALA A 68 8.94 -11.68 -1.98
N ILE A 69 7.63 -11.73 -1.74
CA ILE A 69 6.70 -10.62 -1.91
C ILE A 69 6.04 -10.31 -0.57
N VAL A 70 6.07 -9.04 -0.16
CA VAL A 70 5.43 -8.57 1.07
C VAL A 70 4.33 -7.60 0.75
N LEU A 71 3.22 -7.82 1.43
CA LEU A 71 2.00 -7.04 1.29
C LEU A 71 1.68 -6.49 2.67
N VAL A 72 1.67 -5.17 2.79
CA VAL A 72 1.36 -4.49 4.04
C VAL A 72 -0.02 -3.84 3.92
N ASP A 73 -1.00 -4.43 4.61
CA ASP A 73 -2.31 -3.80 4.78
C ASP A 73 -2.23 -2.85 5.98
N GLN A 74 -2.25 -1.54 5.69
CA GLN A 74 -2.23 -0.48 6.70
C GLN A 74 -3.55 0.33 6.65
N PRO A 75 -4.58 -0.11 7.39
CA PRO A 75 -5.83 0.65 7.49
C PRO A 75 -5.58 2.04 8.09
N GLY A 76 -6.30 3.04 7.59
CA GLY A 76 -6.21 4.44 8.05
C GLY A 76 -5.01 5.25 7.52
N LEU A 77 -4.15 4.66 6.69
CA LEU A 77 -3.02 5.37 6.07
C LEU A 77 -3.51 6.45 5.11
N HIS A 78 -2.92 7.64 5.18
CA HIS A 78 -3.24 8.74 4.28
C HIS A 78 -2.01 9.21 3.49
N ALA A 79 -2.22 9.73 2.28
CA ALA A 79 -1.15 10.26 1.43
C ALA A 79 -0.27 11.31 2.13
N SER A 80 -0.88 12.10 3.02
CA SER A 80 -0.16 13.10 3.82
C SER A 80 0.82 12.48 4.81
N ASP A 81 0.59 11.26 5.27
CA ASP A 81 1.48 10.61 6.23
C ASP A 81 2.77 10.18 5.52
N LEU A 82 2.64 9.61 4.31
CA LEU A 82 3.78 9.26 3.46
C LEU A 82 4.60 10.48 3.00
N ARG A 83 3.93 11.56 2.58
CA ARG A 83 4.61 12.80 2.15
C ARG A 83 5.42 13.47 3.26
N ASN A 84 5.06 13.24 4.52
CA ASN A 84 5.72 13.85 5.67
C ASN A 84 6.62 12.86 6.41
N LEU A 85 6.95 11.72 5.80
CA LEU A 85 7.89 10.77 6.39
C LEU A 85 9.25 11.44 6.58
N PRO A 86 9.89 11.24 7.75
CA PRO A 86 11.28 11.64 7.94
C PRO A 86 12.16 11.01 6.85
N SER A 87 13.05 11.79 6.24
CA SER A 87 13.95 11.29 5.18
C SER A 87 14.93 10.22 5.67
N ASN A 88 15.15 10.14 6.98
CA ASN A 88 15.94 9.09 7.63
C ASN A 88 15.11 7.86 8.04
N SER A 89 13.80 7.83 7.78
CA SER A 89 12.98 6.63 8.01
C SER A 89 13.32 5.55 7.00
N HIS A 90 13.19 4.29 7.41
CA HIS A 90 13.51 3.14 6.57
C HIS A 90 12.66 3.10 5.28
N ILE A 91 11.36 3.44 5.37
CA ILE A 91 10.47 3.53 4.21
C ILE A 91 10.94 4.60 3.24
N ALA A 92 11.24 5.81 3.73
CA ALA A 92 11.71 6.89 2.87
C ALA A 92 13.04 6.55 2.18
N GLN A 93 13.97 5.94 2.93
CA GLN A 93 15.24 5.47 2.36
C GLN A 93 15.02 4.39 1.31
N SER A 94 14.26 3.34 1.64
CA SER A 94 13.97 2.22 0.73
C SER A 94 13.33 2.70 -0.59
N LEU A 95 12.32 3.58 -0.51
CA LEU A 95 11.66 4.14 -1.69
C LEU A 95 12.62 4.98 -2.54
N SER A 96 13.55 5.70 -1.91
CA SER A 96 14.50 6.59 -2.60
C SER A 96 15.68 5.84 -3.23
N SER A 97 16.11 4.72 -2.63
CA SER A 97 17.25 3.94 -3.10
C SER A 97 16.88 2.76 -3.99
N ALA A 98 15.61 2.35 -4.00
CA ALA A 98 15.12 1.24 -4.80
C ALA A 98 15.29 1.51 -6.31
N PRO A 99 15.90 0.59 -7.07
CA PRO A 99 15.97 0.68 -8.54
C PRO A 99 14.60 0.68 -9.22
N SER A 100 13.57 0.15 -8.56
CA SER A 100 12.19 0.17 -9.04
C SER A 100 11.26 0.54 -7.90
N SER A 101 10.60 1.69 -8.01
CA SER A 101 9.61 2.15 -7.03
C SER A 101 8.47 2.92 -7.70
N HIS A 102 7.26 2.74 -7.17
CA HIS A 102 6.05 3.44 -7.60
C HIS A 102 5.24 3.89 -6.38
N GLN A 103 4.65 5.08 -6.49
CA GLN A 103 3.84 5.67 -5.43
C GLN A 103 2.59 6.30 -6.05
N PHE A 104 1.42 5.83 -5.63
CA PHE A 104 0.13 6.41 -5.97
C PHE A 104 -0.51 6.97 -4.70
N ALA A 105 -0.63 8.29 -4.64
CA ALA A 105 -1.17 8.95 -3.45
C ALA A 105 -2.66 8.64 -3.21
N TYR A 106 -3.42 8.41 -4.28
CA TYR A 106 -4.86 8.29 -4.24
C TYR A 106 -5.31 7.11 -5.10
N VAL A 107 -5.37 5.92 -4.52
CA VAL A 107 -5.95 4.74 -5.18
C VAL A 107 -7.35 4.51 -4.62
N PRO A 108 -8.39 4.48 -5.47
CA PRO A 108 -9.75 4.16 -5.04
C PRO A 108 -9.82 2.80 -4.32
N LEU A 109 -10.39 2.78 -3.11
CA LEU A 109 -10.70 1.50 -2.46
C LEU A 109 -12.01 0.94 -3.04
N THR A 110 -12.05 -0.36 -3.24
CA THR A 110 -13.32 -1.09 -3.31
C THR A 110 -13.86 -1.20 -1.89
N LEU A 111 -15.02 -0.57 -1.60
CA LEU A 111 -15.66 -0.71 -0.29
C LEU A 111 -15.93 -2.20 -0.01
N PRO A 112 -15.59 -2.74 1.16
CA PRO A 112 -15.76 -4.15 1.44
C PRO A 112 -17.25 -4.51 1.49
N THR A 113 -17.64 -5.46 0.65
CA THR A 113 -18.93 -6.15 0.78
C THR A 113 -18.82 -7.21 1.87
N THR A 114 -19.00 -6.82 3.14
CA THR A 114 -19.43 -7.70 4.26
C THR A 114 -18.63 -8.97 4.57
N SER A 115 -17.47 -9.25 3.95
CA SER A 115 -16.67 -10.46 4.20
C SER A 115 -15.54 -10.21 5.19
N THR A 116 -15.32 -11.19 6.08
CA THR A 116 -14.29 -11.20 7.13
C THR A 116 -12.85 -11.27 6.61
N ASP A 117 -12.63 -11.70 5.36
CA ASP A 117 -11.32 -11.66 4.70
C ASP A 117 -11.21 -10.36 3.88
N SER A 118 -10.13 -9.60 4.07
CA SER A 118 -9.86 -8.44 3.21
C SER A 118 -9.63 -8.92 1.78
N SER A 119 -10.21 -8.23 0.79
CA SER A 119 -10.06 -8.55 -0.63
C SER A 119 -8.60 -8.67 -1.06
N LEU A 120 -7.69 -7.92 -0.40
CA LEU A 120 -6.25 -7.99 -0.62
C LEU A 120 -5.65 -9.34 -0.22
N SER A 121 -6.06 -9.90 0.93
CA SER A 121 -5.58 -11.20 1.41
C SER A 121 -5.97 -12.35 0.46
N VAL A 122 -7.14 -12.25 -0.17
CA VAL A 122 -7.61 -13.22 -1.18
C VAL A 122 -6.71 -13.19 -2.40
N VAL A 123 -6.42 -11.99 -2.94
CA VAL A 123 -5.52 -11.84 -4.10
C VAL A 123 -4.13 -12.36 -3.79
N ALA A 124 -3.61 -12.06 -2.59
CA ALA A 124 -2.32 -12.55 -2.11
C ALA A 124 -2.26 -14.08 -2.06
N ARG A 125 -3.31 -14.70 -1.53
CA ARG A 125 -3.45 -16.17 -1.47
C ARG A 125 -3.51 -16.77 -2.87
N THR A 126 -4.34 -16.23 -3.76
CA THR A 126 -4.43 -16.69 -5.15
C THR A 126 -3.10 -16.58 -5.89
N ALA A 127 -2.34 -15.50 -5.67
CA ALA A 127 -1.02 -15.34 -6.26
C ALA A 127 -0.02 -16.37 -5.72
N SER A 128 -0.08 -16.68 -4.42
CA SER A 128 0.79 -17.70 -3.82
C SER A 128 0.54 -19.08 -4.41
N GLU A 129 -0.74 -19.44 -4.60
CA GLU A 129 -1.15 -20.70 -5.23
C GLU A 129 -0.69 -20.77 -6.68
N LYS A 130 -0.82 -19.66 -7.42
CA LYS A 130 -0.37 -19.55 -8.81
C LYS A 130 1.14 -19.77 -8.93
N CYS A 131 1.93 -19.12 -8.09
CA CYS A 131 3.39 -19.17 -8.15
C CYS A 131 4.01 -20.36 -7.41
N GLY A 132 3.21 -21.16 -6.68
CA GLY A 132 3.70 -22.22 -5.81
C GLY A 132 4.48 -21.69 -4.61
N PHE A 133 4.15 -20.49 -4.12
CA PHE A 133 4.81 -19.85 -2.99
C PHE A 133 4.12 -20.23 -1.68
N GLN A 134 4.87 -20.20 -0.58
CA GLN A 134 4.30 -20.26 0.74
C GLN A 134 3.51 -18.97 1.04
N PHE A 135 2.26 -19.10 1.45
CA PHE A 135 1.47 -17.96 1.95
C PHE A 135 1.63 -17.85 3.47
N VAL A 136 2.17 -16.72 3.93
CA VAL A 136 2.38 -16.43 5.35
C VAL A 136 1.57 -15.20 5.73
N THR A 137 0.69 -15.33 6.73
CA THR A 137 -0.02 -14.18 7.31
C THR A 137 0.56 -13.86 8.67
N THR A 138 0.86 -12.59 8.93
CA THR A 138 1.46 -12.14 10.18
C THR A 138 0.89 -10.80 10.64
N MET A 139 0.91 -10.58 11.95
CA MET A 139 0.61 -9.30 12.57
C MET A 139 1.83 -8.87 13.41
N PRO A 140 2.17 -7.58 13.45
CA PRO A 140 3.24 -7.09 14.31
C PRO A 140 3.05 -7.54 15.77
N GLY A 141 4.14 -7.97 16.41
CA GLY A 141 4.13 -8.41 17.80
C GLY A 141 3.61 -9.84 18.05
N GLN A 142 3.07 -10.53 17.04
CA GLN A 142 2.54 -11.88 17.24
C GLN A 142 3.65 -12.95 17.39
N GLY A 143 4.87 -12.68 16.93
CA GLY A 143 6.01 -13.59 16.99
C GLY A 143 5.82 -14.86 16.15
N GLY A 144 6.86 -15.31 15.44
CA GLY A 144 6.85 -16.66 14.85
C GLY A 144 6.52 -16.78 13.36
N ALA A 145 6.72 -15.75 12.55
CA ALA A 145 6.90 -15.98 11.12
C ALA A 145 8.27 -16.66 10.92
N SER A 146 8.27 -17.99 10.81
CA SER A 146 9.45 -18.73 10.37
C SER A 146 9.58 -18.53 8.87
N PHE A 147 10.41 -17.56 8.48
CA PHE A 147 10.77 -17.37 7.08
C PHE A 147 11.63 -18.56 6.65
N SER A 148 11.03 -19.50 5.93
CA SER A 148 11.76 -20.57 5.26
C SER A 148 12.61 -19.97 4.12
N ASN A 149 13.63 -20.68 3.64
CA ASN A 149 14.35 -20.33 2.41
C ASN A 149 13.50 -20.60 1.14
N GLU A 150 12.20 -20.84 1.31
CA GLU A 150 11.25 -21.10 0.24
C GLU A 150 10.63 -19.78 -0.21
N LYS A 151 10.24 -19.73 -1.49
CA LYS A 151 9.60 -18.56 -2.05
C LYS A 151 8.29 -18.27 -1.32
N SER A 152 8.06 -17.02 -0.93
CA SER A 152 6.94 -16.69 -0.05
C SER A 152 6.20 -15.41 -0.44
N ILE A 153 4.90 -15.39 -0.19
CA ILE A 153 4.09 -14.18 -0.12
C ILE A 153 3.73 -13.96 1.35
N ILE A 154 4.20 -12.86 1.91
CA ILE A 154 4.01 -12.49 3.30
C ILE A 154 2.97 -11.36 3.36
N PHE A 155 1.81 -11.66 3.93
CA PHE A 155 0.74 -10.70 4.15
C PHE A 155 0.79 -10.19 5.60
N VAL A 156 1.15 -8.93 5.77
CA VAL A 156 1.25 -8.24 7.05
C VAL A 156 0.02 -7.36 7.23
N THR A 157 -0.74 -7.57 8.29
CA THR A 157 -1.84 -6.68 8.67
C THR A 157 -1.40 -5.80 9.83
N LEU A 158 -1.34 -4.49 9.60
CA LEU A 158 -1.01 -3.51 10.61
C LEU A 158 -2.28 -3.01 11.32
N PRO A 159 -2.19 -2.58 12.59
CA PRO A 159 -3.32 -1.96 13.29
C PRO A 159 -3.80 -0.69 12.58
N GLU A 160 -5.11 -0.43 12.63
CA GLU A 160 -5.70 0.77 12.04
C GLU A 160 -5.12 2.05 12.63
N LEU A 161 -4.81 3.00 11.75
CA LEU A 161 -4.32 4.32 12.09
C LEU A 161 -5.49 5.24 12.39
N GLU A 162 -5.75 5.43 13.69
CA GLU A 162 -6.73 6.40 14.16
C GLU A 162 -6.38 7.83 13.69
N PRO A 163 -7.38 8.64 13.32
CA PRO A 163 -7.16 10.03 12.95
C PRO A 163 -6.61 10.83 14.14
N GLY A 164 -5.48 11.52 13.95
CA GLY A 164 -4.87 12.33 15.02
C GLY A 164 -3.41 12.68 14.78
N ILE A 165 -2.81 13.44 15.70
CA ILE A 165 -1.41 13.89 15.62
C ILE A 165 -0.44 12.71 15.78
N GLU A 166 -0.81 11.73 16.62
CA GLU A 166 0.00 10.54 16.90
C GLU A 166 0.11 9.58 15.71
N ARG A 167 -0.81 9.70 14.73
CA ARG A 167 -0.85 8.87 13.53
C ARG A 167 0.50 8.83 12.80
N LYS A 168 1.13 10.00 12.66
CA LYS A 168 2.42 10.13 11.95
C LYS A 168 3.56 9.39 12.65
N GLY A 169 3.58 9.39 13.97
CA GLY A 169 4.57 8.67 14.76
C GLY A 169 4.44 7.16 14.56
N LYS A 170 3.21 6.65 14.56
CA LYS A 170 2.92 5.23 14.34
C LYS A 170 3.33 4.75 12.94
N VAL A 171 3.14 5.56 11.89
CA VAL A 171 3.62 5.20 10.54
C VAL A 171 5.14 5.05 10.50
N ALA A 172 5.87 5.94 11.17
CA ALA A 172 7.33 5.87 11.22
C ALA A 172 7.82 4.64 12.00
N GLU A 173 7.16 4.28 13.10
CA GLU A 173 7.45 3.10 13.92
C GLU A 173 7.17 1.79 13.17
N HIS A 174 6.05 1.70 12.44
CA HIS A 174 5.71 0.52 11.63
C HIS A 174 6.73 0.28 10.49
N GLY A 175 7.48 1.30 10.08
CA GLY A 175 8.55 1.19 9.09
C GLY A 175 9.78 0.41 9.57
N GLU A 176 9.90 0.10 10.87
CA GLU A 176 10.98 -0.72 11.42
C GLU A 176 10.73 -2.24 11.29
N TYR A 177 9.60 -2.67 10.71
CA TYR A 177 9.37 -4.09 10.45
C TYR A 177 10.38 -4.59 9.42
N HIS A 178 11.25 -5.51 9.84
CA HIS A 178 12.51 -5.84 9.17
C HIS A 178 12.48 -7.26 8.62
N PRO A 179 12.23 -7.46 7.32
CA PRO A 179 12.55 -8.74 6.70
C PRO A 179 13.73 -8.53 5.74
N GLU A 180 14.87 -9.13 6.07
CA GLU A 180 16.17 -8.88 5.44
C GLU A 180 16.33 -9.45 4.02
N ASN A 181 15.27 -10.00 3.40
CA ASN A 181 15.32 -10.68 2.10
C ASN A 181 14.04 -10.46 1.27
N LEU A 182 13.58 -9.22 1.12
CA LEU A 182 12.34 -8.93 0.39
C LEU A 182 12.58 -8.34 -0.98
N ASP A 183 11.94 -8.92 -1.98
CA ASP A 183 12.11 -8.47 -3.36
C ASP A 183 11.05 -7.48 -3.78
N ILE A 184 9.84 -7.53 -3.21
CA ILE A 184 8.81 -6.52 -3.44
C ILE A 184 8.06 -6.25 -2.13
N VAL A 185 7.89 -4.97 -1.77
CA VAL A 185 7.01 -4.55 -0.69
C VAL A 185 5.93 -3.63 -1.23
N PHE A 186 4.69 -3.93 -0.90
CA PHE A 186 3.50 -3.12 -1.16
C PHE A 186 2.98 -2.50 0.13
#